data_AF-A0A4Y8IN79-F1
#
_entry.id   AF-A0A4Y8IN79-F1
#
_cell.length_a   1.000
_cell.length_b   1.000
_cell.length_c   1.000
_cell.angle_alpha   90.00
_cell.angle_beta   90.00
_cell.angle_gamma   90.00
#
_symmetry.space_group_name_H-M   'P 1'
#
loop_
_entity.id
_entity.type
_entity.pdbx_description
1 polymer ?
#
loop_
_entity_poly.entity_id
_entity_poly.type
_entity_poly.pdbx_seq_one_letter_code
_entity_poly.pdbx_strand_id
1 'polypeptide(L)'
;MDYRNHQDYLINEQQKNRGFKSDHNYTDDEVVSLGAWILILILTAIPIVNIITVLVLAFGHDNENLNNYGKAALILMVLGLFLAMLTGGCSMY
;
A
#
# COMPACT_ATOMS: atom_id res chain seq x y z
N MET A 1 -43.91 1.87 32.67
CA MET A 1 -42.89 1.88 31.61
C MET A 1 -42.87 0.48 31.02
N ASP A 2 -43.18 0.34 29.74
CA ASP A 2 -43.28 -0.97 29.07
C ASP A 2 -41.88 -1.53 28.79
N TYR A 3 -41.54 -2.61 29.48
CA TYR A 3 -40.24 -3.26 29.42
C TYR A 3 -39.91 -3.86 28.05
N ARG A 4 -40.93 -4.09 27.19
CA ARG A 4 -40.74 -4.64 25.83
C ARG A 4 -39.97 -3.69 24.92
N ASN A 5 -40.41 -2.42 24.85
CA ASN A 5 -39.71 -1.41 24.05
C ASN A 5 -38.27 -1.21 24.54
N HIS A 6 -38.04 -1.32 25.84
CA HIS A 6 -36.71 -1.16 26.42
C HIS A 6 -35.71 -2.25 26.01
N GLN A 7 -36.17 -3.47 25.73
CA GLN A 7 -35.32 -4.53 25.18
C GLN A 7 -34.93 -4.26 23.72
N ASP A 8 -35.87 -3.74 22.92
CA ASP A 8 -35.61 -3.46 21.50
C ASP A 8 -34.54 -2.36 21.33
N TYR A 9 -34.55 -1.32 22.17
CA TYR A 9 -33.48 -0.31 22.16
C TYR A 9 -32.10 -0.91 22.47
N LEU A 10 -32.03 -1.81 23.46
CA LEU A 10 -30.76 -2.47 23.83
C LEU A 10 -30.23 -3.38 22.73
N ILE A 11 -31.12 -4.09 22.02
CA ILE A 11 -30.73 -4.98 20.91
C ILE A 11 -30.18 -4.16 19.73
N ASN A 12 -30.83 -3.05 19.37
CA ASN A 12 -30.40 -2.19 18.27
C ASN A 12 -29.09 -1.45 18.57
N GLU A 13 -28.90 -0.97 19.79
CA GLU A 13 -27.64 -0.37 20.26
C GLU A 13 -26.49 -1.39 20.23
N GLN A 14 -26.75 -2.65 20.60
CA GLN A 14 -25.77 -3.73 20.50
C GLN A 14 -25.48 -4.14 19.06
N GLN A 15 -26.47 -4.14 18.16
CA GLN A 15 -26.25 -4.42 16.74
C GLN A 15 -25.47 -3.30 16.05
N LYS A 16 -25.78 -2.03 16.36
CA LYS A 16 -25.01 -0.86 15.93
C LYS A 16 -23.56 -0.92 16.44
N ASN A 17 -23.35 -1.29 17.70
CA ASN A 17 -21.99 -1.50 18.24
C ASN A 17 -21.31 -2.76 17.66
N ARG A 18 -22.06 -3.80 17.28
CA ARG A 18 -21.52 -4.96 16.56
C ARG A 18 -21.15 -4.64 15.12
N GLY A 19 -21.88 -3.75 14.44
CA GLY A 19 -21.50 -3.20 13.13
C GLY A 19 -20.32 -2.23 13.19
N PHE A 20 -19.94 -1.78 14.40
CA PHE A 20 -18.75 -0.99 14.70
C PHE A 20 -17.67 -1.80 15.44
N LYS A 21 -17.84 -3.12 15.58
CA LYS A 21 -16.69 -3.99 15.79
C LYS A 21 -16.05 -4.16 14.43
N SER A 22 -15.14 -3.27 14.14
CA SER A 22 -14.19 -3.50 13.09
C SER A 22 -13.53 -4.85 13.34
N ASP A 23 -13.75 -5.79 12.43
CA ASP A 23 -12.90 -6.97 12.25
C ASP A 23 -11.52 -6.51 11.77
N HIS A 24 -10.86 -5.62 12.52
CA HIS A 24 -9.44 -5.37 12.42
C HIS A 24 -8.74 -6.54 13.11
N ASN A 25 -8.89 -7.75 12.57
CA ASN A 25 -7.73 -8.62 12.51
C ASN A 25 -6.81 -7.93 11.52
N TYR A 26 -6.05 -6.95 12.01
CA TYR A 26 -4.83 -6.53 11.35
C TYR A 26 -3.96 -7.77 11.40
N THR A 27 -4.12 -8.67 10.42
CA THR A 27 -3.13 -9.70 10.16
C THR A 27 -1.85 -8.89 9.96
N ASP A 28 -0.89 -9.03 10.88
CA ASP A 28 0.39 -8.30 10.85
C ASP A 28 1.05 -8.37 9.46
N ASP A 29 0.66 -9.36 8.67
CA ASP A 29 0.90 -9.54 7.24
C ASP A 29 0.64 -8.30 6.36
N GLU A 30 -0.24 -7.36 6.75
CA GLU A 30 -0.44 -6.10 6.00
C GLU A 30 0.61 -5.02 6.33
N VAL A 31 1.13 -4.94 7.57
CA VAL A 31 2.19 -3.96 7.91
C VAL A 31 3.51 -4.50 7.40
N VAL A 32 4.12 -3.78 6.47
CA VAL A 32 5.51 -4.04 6.10
C VAL A 32 6.42 -3.62 7.25
N SER A 33 7.21 -4.55 7.78
CA SER A 33 8.15 -4.28 8.88
C SER A 33 9.17 -3.17 8.54
N LEU A 34 9.65 -2.46 9.57
CA LEU A 34 10.70 -1.45 9.42
C LEU A 34 11.98 -2.02 8.78
N GLY A 35 12.35 -3.26 9.14
CA GLY A 35 13.53 -3.92 8.58
C GLY A 35 13.41 -4.17 7.08
N ALA A 36 12.21 -4.54 6.60
CA ALA A 36 11.95 -4.69 5.17
C ALA A 36 12.07 -3.34 4.44
N TRP A 37 11.54 -2.25 5.00
CA TRP A 37 11.71 -0.92 4.44
C TRP A 37 13.17 -0.48 4.39
N ILE A 38 13.95 -0.73 5.44
CA ILE A 38 15.39 -0.43 5.44
C ILE A 38 16.10 -1.18 4.31
N LEU A 39 15.80 -2.47 4.14
CA LEU A 39 16.38 -3.28 3.07
C LEU A 39 16.00 -2.74 1.68
N ILE A 40 14.73 -2.39 1.46
CA ILE A 40 14.26 -1.78 0.21
C ILE A 40 15.00 -0.47 -0.08
N LEU A 41 15.17 0.40 0.93
CA LEU A 41 15.86 1.69 0.78
C LEU A 41 17.34 1.50 0.44
N ILE A 42 18.02 0.50 1.03
CA ILE A 42 19.41 0.18 0.70
C ILE A 42 19.53 -0.34 -0.74
N LEU A 43 18.64 -1.25 -1.15
CA LEU A 43 18.67 -1.81 -2.51
C LEU A 43 18.34 -0.76 -3.59
N THR A 44 17.37 0.11 -3.33
CA THR A 44 16.95 1.17 -4.26
C THR A 44 17.94 2.32 -4.38
N ALA A 45 18.86 2.48 -3.42
CA ALA A 45 19.95 3.45 -3.49
C ALA A 45 20.96 3.14 -4.62
N ILE A 46 21.05 1.88 -5.06
CA ILE A 46 21.96 1.46 -6.14
C ILE A 46 21.19 1.48 -7.47
N PRO A 47 21.58 2.28 -8.49
CA PRO A 47 20.74 2.53 -9.67
C PRO A 47 20.31 1.27 -10.46
N ILE A 48 21.23 0.33 -10.68
CA ILE A 48 20.93 -0.90 -11.44
C ILE A 48 20.06 -1.85 -10.59
N VAL A 49 20.38 -1.98 -9.31
CA VAL A 49 19.64 -2.83 -8.37
C VAL A 49 18.26 -2.27 -8.10
N ASN A 50 18.08 -0.95 -8.14
CA ASN A 50 16.79 -0.28 -8.00
C ASN A 50 15.78 -0.80 -9.02
N ILE A 51 16.16 -0.91 -10.29
CA ILE A 51 15.28 -1.43 -11.34
C ILE A 51 14.84 -2.87 -11.02
N ILE A 52 15.78 -3.74 -10.65
CA ILE A 52 15.50 -5.14 -10.29
C ILE A 52 14.60 -5.19 -9.04
N THR A 53 14.89 -4.37 -8.04
CA THR A 53 14.17 -4.31 -6.77
C THR A 53 12.72 -3.87 -6.99
N VAL A 54 12.48 -2.84 -7.80
CA VAL A 54 11.14 -2.38 -8.18
C VAL A 54 10.35 -3.48 -8.91
N LEU A 55 10.98 -4.25 -9.79
CA LEU A 55 10.34 -5.40 -10.45
C LEU A 55 9.97 -6.51 -9.48
N VAL A 56 10.87 -6.85 -8.55
CA VAL A 56 10.63 -7.87 -7.51
C VAL A 56 9.53 -7.42 -6.54
N LEU A 57 9.47 -6.13 -6.21
CA LEU A 57 8.39 -5.57 -5.40
C LEU A 57 7.06 -5.63 -6.14
N ALA A 58 7.03 -5.22 -7.42
CA ALA A 58 5.80 -5.15 -8.23
C ALA A 58 5.19 -6.50 -8.62
N PHE A 59 5.95 -7.60 -8.58
CA PHE A 59 5.50 -8.90 -9.10
C PHE A 59 5.86 -10.10 -8.21
N GLY A 60 6.71 -9.92 -7.20
CA GLY A 60 7.29 -11.03 -6.43
C GLY A 60 6.83 -11.13 -4.97
N HIS A 61 5.90 -10.30 -4.52
CA HIS A 61 5.41 -10.32 -3.14
C HIS A 61 3.89 -10.50 -3.06
N ASP A 62 3.45 -11.26 -2.06
CA ASP A 62 2.03 -11.46 -1.73
C ASP A 62 1.46 -10.29 -0.91
N ASN A 63 2.32 -9.44 -0.32
CA ASN A 63 1.90 -8.24 0.40
C ASN A 63 1.52 -7.12 -0.58
N GLU A 64 0.25 -6.71 -0.53
CA GLU A 64 -0.32 -5.73 -1.45
C GLU A 64 0.34 -4.34 -1.33
N ASN A 65 0.77 -3.94 -0.13
CA ASN A 65 1.44 -2.66 0.10
C ASN A 65 2.81 -2.57 -0.60
N LEU A 66 3.62 -3.63 -0.51
CA LEU A 66 4.90 -3.73 -1.24
C LEU A 66 4.70 -3.77 -2.75
N ASN A 67 3.67 -4.50 -3.17
CA ASN A 67 3.32 -4.63 -4.57
C ASN A 67 2.90 -3.28 -5.18
N ASN A 68 2.03 -2.55 -4.48
CA ASN A 68 1.58 -1.22 -4.88
C ASN A 68 2.74 -0.21 -4.93
N TYR A 69 3.68 -0.27 -3.98
CA TYR A 69 4.91 0.53 -4.05
C TYR A 69 5.71 0.22 -5.33
N GLY A 70 5.98 -1.06 -5.61
CA GLY A 70 6.72 -1.47 -6.81
C GLY A 70 6.04 -1.02 -8.10
N LYS A 71 4.72 -1.22 -8.22
CA LYS A 71 3.94 -0.78 -9.40
C LYS A 71 3.99 0.74 -9.57
N ALA A 72 3.82 1.50 -8.48
CA ALA A 72 3.89 2.96 -8.53
C ALA A 72 5.29 3.45 -8.94
N ALA A 73 6.35 2.87 -8.37
CA ALA A 73 7.73 3.20 -8.72
C ALA A 73 8.03 2.89 -10.20
N LEU A 74 7.51 1.79 -10.74
CA LEU A 74 7.66 1.43 -12.16
C LEU A 74 6.98 2.48 -13.06
N ILE A 75 5.75 2.88 -12.75
CA ILE A 75 5.03 3.92 -13.49
C ILE A 75 5.83 5.24 -13.48
N LEU A 76 6.33 5.64 -12.31
CA LEU A 76 7.14 6.86 -12.18
C LEU A 76 8.47 6.78 -12.94
N MET A 77 9.10 5.61 -13.01
CA MET A 77 10.32 5.40 -13.78
C MET A 77 10.07 5.54 -15.28
N VAL A 78 8.97 4.95 -15.79
CA VAL A 78 8.57 5.09 -17.19
C VAL A 78 8.20 6.54 -17.52
N LEU A 79 7.46 7.21 -16.63
CA LEU A 79 7.12 8.62 -16.75
C LEU A 79 8.39 9.50 -16.76
N GLY A 80 9.33 9.24 -15.85
CA GLY A 80 10.59 9.95 -15.77
C GLY A 80 11.43 9.78 -17.04
N LEU A 81 11.50 8.57 -17.58
CA LEU A 81 12.17 8.30 -18.85
C LEU A 81 11.50 9.06 -20.01
N PHE A 82 10.17 9.06 -20.06
CA PHE A 82 9.40 9.79 -21.07
C PHE A 82 9.66 11.31 -21.01
N LEU A 83 9.65 11.89 -19.81
CA LEU A 83 9.98 13.31 -19.60
C LEU A 83 11.45 13.62 -19.95
N ALA A 84 12.38 12.72 -19.62
CA ALA A 84 13.78 12.86 -19.96
C ALA A 84 14.01 12.83 -21.49
N MET A 85 13.27 12.00 -22.23
CA MET A 85 13.31 12.02 -23.69
C MET A 85 12.78 13.34 -24.27
N LEU A 86 11.67 13.86 -23.75
CA LEU A 86 11.09 15.13 -24.22
C LEU A 86 12.01 16.33 -23.95
N THR A 87 12.62 16.40 -22.77
CA THR A 87 13.48 17.52 -22.37
C THR A 87 14.91 17.39 -22.87
N GLY A 88 15.51 16.19 -22.75
CA GLY A 88 16.87 15.90 -23.21
C GLY A 88 17.00 15.85 -24.73
N GLY A 89 15.97 15.39 -25.45
CA GLY A 89 15.95 15.37 -26.91
C GLY A 89 15.72 16.75 -27.55
N CYS A 90 14.96 17.62 -26.88
CA CYS A 90 14.69 18.99 -27.35
C CYS A 90 15.91 19.93 -27.19
N SER A 91 16.82 19.65 -26.24
CA SER A 91 18.03 20.46 -26.01
C SER A 91 19.18 20.18 -26.99
N MET A 92 19.04 19.20 -27.90
CA MET A 92 20.09 18.81 -28.85
C MET A 92 19.96 19.44 -30.24
N TYR A 93 19.12 20.48 -30.40
CA TYR A 93 18.94 21.24 -31.65
C TYR A 93 19.13 22.74 -31.43
#